data_AF-A0A4R4Z3Q4-F1
#
_entry.id   AF-A0A4R4Z3Q4-F1
#
_cell.length_a   1.000
_cell.length_b   1.000
_cell.length_c   1.000
_cell.angle_alpha   90.00
_cell.angle_beta   90.00
_cell.angle_gamma   90.00
#
_symmetry.space_group_name_H-M   'P 1'
#
loop_
_entity.id
_entity.type
_entity.pdbx_description
1 polymer ?
#
loop_
_entity_poly.entity_id
_entity_poly.type
_entity_poly.pdbx_seq_one_letter_code
_entity_poly.pdbx_strand_id
1 'polypeptide(L)'
;MRGKRRAPRPPIPWRSPWAPVVCVAGAVAVSAIVAVSALVKDVVVVVDGARKPVRGFAGTVEEVLADAGVSLGFADVVRPATQETVSDGATIEVRRARPLTLTLDGRTSRHLVTATNVGDALAELDIAPAGGRLSAPPSDVVPLEGMELTVDTRRRVYVVAGSTRLASRTTARTVREVLRQKRVSLSPGSQVHPPLATFPKDGTVITVTPPRTTPIPPEVANLDWPALALCESGGDPLAYNPEGPYYGLYQFSVPMWQAVGGMGLPSAWPEDEQTYRAQLLYQHVDGHWKGQWPTCGPHLFPP
;
A
#
# COMPACT_ATOMS: atom_id res chain seq x y z
N MET A 1 -48.22 28.26 -92.07
CA MET A 1 -48.86 27.11 -91.37
C MET A 1 -48.16 25.84 -91.85
N ARG A 2 -47.53 25.00 -91.02
CA ARG A 2 -48.17 23.99 -90.14
C ARG A 2 -47.09 23.42 -89.19
N GLY A 3 -47.34 23.48 -87.89
CA GLY A 3 -46.46 22.90 -86.87
C GLY A 3 -46.47 21.37 -86.90
N LYS A 4 -45.29 20.76 -86.75
CA LYS A 4 -45.12 19.32 -86.55
C LYS A 4 -45.76 18.93 -85.21
N ARG A 5 -46.91 18.26 -85.26
CA ARG A 5 -47.57 17.69 -84.07
C ARG A 5 -46.73 16.53 -83.54
N ARG A 6 -46.32 16.60 -82.28
CA ARG A 6 -45.73 15.46 -81.56
C ARG A 6 -46.76 14.33 -81.47
N ALA A 7 -46.31 13.09 -81.71
CA ALA A 7 -47.15 11.91 -81.57
C ALA A 7 -47.68 11.80 -80.13
N PRO A 8 -48.94 11.36 -79.93
CA PRO A 8 -49.50 11.14 -78.60
C PRO A 8 -48.72 10.02 -77.90
N ARG A 9 -48.33 10.25 -76.63
CA ARG A 9 -47.77 9.20 -75.77
C ARG A 9 -48.82 8.08 -75.63
N PRO A 10 -48.45 6.79 -75.73
CA PRO A 10 -49.41 5.71 -75.56
C PRO A 10 -50.05 5.80 -74.17
N PRO A 11 -51.36 5.56 -74.03
CA PRO A 11 -52.02 5.54 -72.74
C PRO A 11 -51.43 4.40 -71.91
N ILE A 12 -50.93 4.72 -70.72
CA ILE A 12 -50.46 3.71 -69.76
C ILE A 12 -51.68 2.85 -69.40
N PRO A 13 -51.67 1.52 -69.62
CA PRO A 13 -52.82 0.68 -69.34
C PRO A 13 -52.95 0.47 -67.83
N TRP A 14 -53.68 1.36 -67.16
CA TRP A 14 -53.98 1.29 -65.73
C TRP A 14 -54.97 0.16 -65.34
N ARG A 15 -55.35 -0.69 -66.30
CA ARG A 15 -56.34 -1.78 -66.10
C ARG A 15 -55.75 -3.14 -66.47
N SER A 16 -54.54 -3.44 -65.98
CA SER A 16 -54.08 -4.82 -65.89
C SER A 16 -54.86 -5.52 -64.78
N PRO A 17 -55.43 -6.73 -64.99
CA PRO A 17 -56.06 -7.50 -63.91
C PRO A 17 -55.08 -7.85 -62.77
N TRP A 18 -53.78 -7.70 -63.02
CA TRP A 18 -52.70 -7.91 -62.06
C TRP A 18 -52.33 -6.66 -61.25
N ALA A 19 -52.78 -5.46 -61.64
CA ALA A 19 -52.48 -4.22 -60.93
C ALA A 19 -52.84 -4.25 -59.42
N PRO A 20 -54.04 -4.71 -58.99
CA PRO A 20 -54.34 -4.82 -57.56
C PRO A 20 -53.45 -5.86 -56.85
N VAL A 21 -53.10 -6.96 -57.53
CA VAL A 21 -52.20 -8.01 -56.99
C VAL A 21 -50.79 -7.45 -56.77
N VAL A 22 -50.27 -6.68 -57.73
CA VAL A 22 -48.97 -6.02 -57.63
C VAL A 22 -48.95 -4.96 -56.52
N CYS A 23 -50.02 -4.18 -56.36
CA CYS A 23 -50.13 -3.21 -55.27
C CYS A 23 -50.18 -3.89 -53.89
N VAL A 24 -50.93 -4.98 -53.73
CA VAL A 24 -51.00 -5.74 -52.47
C VAL A 24 -49.65 -6.38 -52.16
N ALA A 25 -49.01 -7.02 -53.14
CA ALA A 25 -47.68 -7.60 -52.97
C ALA A 25 -46.63 -6.53 -52.61
N GLY A 26 -46.68 -5.36 -53.24
CA GLY A 26 -45.83 -4.22 -52.90
C GLY A 26 -46.07 -3.71 -51.48
N ALA A 27 -47.33 -3.59 -51.06
CA ALA A 27 -47.67 -3.19 -49.69
C ALA A 27 -47.13 -4.20 -48.66
N VAL A 28 -47.34 -5.50 -48.87
CA VAL A 28 -46.82 -6.58 -47.99
C VAL A 28 -45.30 -6.53 -47.91
N ALA A 29 -44.60 -6.34 -49.04
CA ALA A 29 -43.15 -6.23 -49.06
C ALA A 29 -42.65 -5.02 -48.26
N VAL A 30 -43.29 -3.84 -48.40
CA VAL A 30 -42.94 -2.65 -47.63
C VAL A 30 -43.22 -2.84 -46.14
N SER A 31 -44.36 -3.42 -45.78
CA SER A 31 -44.69 -3.74 -44.37
C SER A 31 -43.68 -4.69 -43.74
N ALA A 32 -43.24 -5.72 -44.48
CA ALA A 32 -42.23 -6.66 -44.03
C ALA A 32 -40.86 -5.97 -43.81
N ILE A 33 -40.44 -5.08 -44.73
CA ILE A 33 -39.18 -4.32 -44.60
C ILE A 33 -39.22 -3.42 -43.36
N VAL A 34 -40.34 -2.72 -43.11
CA VAL A 34 -40.51 -1.86 -41.92
C VAL A 34 -40.51 -2.68 -40.62
N ALA A 35 -41.20 -3.82 -40.60
CA ALA A 35 -41.23 -4.71 -39.44
C ALA A 35 -39.85 -5.28 -39.11
N VAL A 36 -39.09 -5.72 -40.13
CA VAL A 36 -37.70 -6.20 -39.93
C VAL A 36 -36.79 -5.07 -39.45
N SER A 37 -36.96 -3.85 -39.96
CA SER A 37 -36.17 -2.70 -39.53
C SER A 37 -36.39 -2.35 -38.05
N ALA A 38 -37.58 -2.58 -37.51
CA ALA A 38 -37.90 -2.35 -36.10
C ALA A 38 -37.29 -3.40 -35.15
N LEU A 39 -36.78 -4.52 -35.67
CA LEU A 39 -36.09 -5.55 -34.89
C LEU A 39 -34.57 -5.33 -34.82
N VAL A 40 -34.04 -4.44 -35.67
CA VAL A 40 -32.62 -4.05 -35.64
C VAL A 40 -32.39 -3.17 -34.42
N LYS A 41 -31.38 -3.51 -33.62
CA LYS A 41 -30.95 -2.75 -32.46
C LYS A 41 -29.62 -2.06 -32.75
N ASP A 42 -29.48 -0.85 -32.26
CA ASP A 42 -28.24 -0.07 -32.23
C ASP A 42 -27.65 -0.14 -30.81
N VAL A 43 -26.50 -0.83 -30.67
CA VAL A 43 -25.85 -1.10 -29.39
C VAL A 43 -24.43 -0.54 -29.42
N VAL A 44 -23.94 -0.03 -28.30
CA VAL A 44 -22.54 0.44 -28.18
C VAL A 44 -21.75 -0.52 -27.31
N VAL A 45 -20.74 -1.17 -27.88
CA VAL A 45 -19.77 -1.96 -27.13
C VAL A 45 -18.58 -1.05 -26.76
N VAL A 46 -18.24 -0.97 -25.49
CA VAL A 46 -17.13 -0.18 -24.97
C VAL A 46 -16.05 -1.13 -24.46
N VAL A 47 -14.98 -1.30 -25.21
CA VAL A 47 -13.86 -2.19 -24.84
C VAL A 47 -12.72 -1.35 -24.28
N ASP A 48 -12.45 -1.48 -22.98
CA ASP A 48 -11.43 -0.69 -22.27
C ASP A 48 -11.53 0.84 -22.56
N GLY A 49 -12.76 1.35 -22.68
CA GLY A 49 -13.04 2.75 -22.99
C GLY A 49 -13.15 3.08 -24.49
N ALA A 50 -12.73 2.19 -25.39
CA ALA A 50 -12.90 2.37 -26.83
C ALA A 50 -14.33 1.99 -27.27
N ARG A 51 -15.06 2.94 -27.87
CA ARG A 51 -16.46 2.75 -28.28
C ARG A 51 -16.52 2.13 -29.67
N LYS A 52 -17.30 1.06 -29.82
CA LYS A 52 -17.59 0.37 -31.07
C LYS A 52 -19.12 0.25 -31.25
N PRO A 53 -19.72 0.99 -32.20
CA PRO A 53 -21.13 0.83 -32.51
C PRO A 53 -21.34 -0.52 -33.21
N VAL A 54 -22.38 -1.23 -32.79
CA VAL A 54 -22.80 -2.53 -33.32
C VAL A 54 -24.28 -2.43 -33.66
N ARG A 55 -24.61 -2.77 -34.90
CA ARG A 55 -25.99 -2.74 -35.39
C ARG A 55 -26.37 -4.13 -35.87
N GLY A 56 -27.40 -4.72 -35.28
CA GLY A 56 -27.73 -6.12 -35.53
C GLY A 56 -29.04 -6.57 -34.89
N PHE A 57 -29.29 -7.87 -34.95
CA PHE A 57 -30.50 -8.50 -34.40
C PHE A 57 -30.27 -9.22 -33.08
N ALA A 58 -29.05 -9.14 -32.54
CA ALA A 58 -28.64 -9.82 -31.31
C ALA A 58 -29.68 -9.64 -30.19
N GLY A 59 -30.01 -10.76 -29.56
CA GLY A 59 -30.93 -10.85 -28.43
C GLY A 59 -30.20 -10.73 -27.09
N THR A 60 -28.92 -11.12 -27.03
CA THR A 60 -28.13 -11.18 -25.79
C THR A 60 -26.80 -10.44 -25.91
N VAL A 61 -26.18 -10.15 -24.76
CA VAL A 61 -24.86 -9.50 -24.69
C VAL A 61 -23.80 -10.33 -25.41
N GLU A 62 -23.81 -11.66 -25.23
CA GLU A 62 -22.87 -12.58 -25.90
C GLU A 62 -22.95 -12.49 -27.42
N GLU A 63 -24.16 -12.48 -27.99
CA GLU A 63 -24.36 -12.34 -29.43
C GLU A 63 -23.85 -10.98 -29.95
N VAL A 64 -24.12 -9.88 -29.23
CA VAL A 64 -23.60 -8.56 -29.61
C VAL A 64 -22.07 -8.55 -29.61
N LEU A 65 -21.43 -9.19 -28.63
CA LEU A 65 -19.96 -9.26 -28.55
C LEU A 65 -19.37 -10.10 -29.70
N ALA A 66 -20.03 -11.21 -30.08
CA ALA A 66 -19.65 -12.01 -31.22
C ALA A 66 -19.74 -11.22 -32.54
N ASP A 67 -20.84 -10.48 -32.75
CA ASP A 67 -21.03 -9.58 -33.90
C ASP A 67 -19.99 -8.46 -33.92
N ALA A 68 -19.59 -7.98 -32.74
CA ALA A 68 -18.52 -7.02 -32.57
C ALA A 68 -17.11 -7.63 -32.78
N GLY A 69 -16.97 -8.94 -32.96
CA GLY A 69 -15.67 -9.61 -33.04
C GLY A 69 -14.85 -9.50 -31.75
N VAL A 70 -15.51 -9.35 -30.60
CA VAL A 70 -14.89 -9.26 -29.28
C VAL A 70 -14.94 -10.65 -28.63
N SER A 71 -13.77 -11.25 -28.43
CA SER A 71 -13.64 -12.50 -27.66
C SER A 71 -13.33 -12.18 -26.20
N LEU A 72 -13.92 -12.95 -25.28
CA LEU A 72 -13.74 -12.79 -23.85
C LEU A 72 -12.65 -13.74 -23.33
N GLY A 73 -11.69 -13.19 -22.62
CA GLY A 73 -10.73 -13.94 -21.81
C GLY A 73 -11.35 -14.45 -20.50
N PHE A 74 -10.67 -15.39 -19.84
CA PHE A 74 -11.15 -16.05 -18.61
C PHE A 74 -11.46 -15.10 -17.45
N ALA A 75 -10.75 -13.96 -17.36
CA ALA A 75 -10.91 -12.99 -16.27
C ALA A 75 -11.46 -11.64 -16.75
N ASP A 76 -11.91 -11.55 -18.01
CA ASP A 76 -12.52 -10.33 -18.53
C ASP A 76 -13.87 -10.09 -17.82
N VAL A 77 -14.17 -8.82 -17.58
CA VAL A 77 -15.43 -8.41 -16.95
C VAL A 77 -16.31 -7.76 -18.00
N VAL A 78 -17.55 -8.25 -18.09
CA VAL A 78 -18.58 -7.76 -19.01
C VAL A 78 -19.78 -7.29 -18.21
N ARG A 79 -20.29 -6.10 -18.55
CA ARG A 79 -21.51 -5.51 -17.98
C ARG A 79 -22.39 -4.93 -19.09
N PRO A 80 -23.69 -5.27 -19.17
CA PRO A 80 -24.42 -6.26 -18.37
C PRO A 80 -23.94 -7.71 -18.59
N ALA A 81 -24.49 -8.71 -17.90
CA ALA A 81 -23.98 -10.09 -17.97
C ALA A 81 -24.16 -10.71 -19.37
N THR A 82 -23.32 -11.69 -19.75
CA THR A 82 -23.31 -12.26 -21.12
C THR A 82 -24.65 -12.85 -21.58
N GLN A 83 -25.43 -13.41 -20.66
CA GLN A 83 -26.74 -14.00 -20.94
C GLN A 83 -27.91 -12.99 -20.85
N GLU A 84 -27.62 -11.75 -20.49
CA GLU A 84 -28.65 -10.72 -20.33
C GLU A 84 -29.14 -10.24 -21.69
N THR A 85 -30.45 -9.95 -21.76
CA THR A 85 -31.08 -9.49 -23.00
C THR A 85 -30.70 -8.05 -23.31
N VAL A 86 -30.45 -7.75 -24.58
CA VAL A 86 -30.00 -6.42 -25.01
C VAL A 86 -31.15 -5.63 -25.64
N SER A 87 -31.36 -4.42 -25.15
CA SER A 87 -32.32 -3.45 -25.69
C SER A 87 -31.68 -2.50 -26.70
N ASP A 88 -32.50 -1.86 -27.52
CA ASP A 88 -32.03 -0.79 -28.41
C ASP A 88 -31.42 0.38 -27.61
N GLY A 89 -30.31 0.92 -28.09
CA GLY A 89 -29.54 1.97 -27.41
C GLY A 89 -28.71 1.49 -26.21
N ALA A 90 -28.66 0.18 -25.93
CA ALA A 90 -27.89 -0.35 -24.81
C ALA A 90 -26.38 -0.08 -24.94
N THR A 91 -25.70 0.01 -23.80
CA THR A 91 -24.23 0.07 -23.73
C THR A 91 -23.72 -1.18 -23.02
N ILE A 92 -22.81 -1.89 -23.68
CA ILE A 92 -22.13 -3.06 -23.15
C ILE A 92 -20.69 -2.67 -22.88
N GLU A 93 -20.25 -2.74 -21.63
CA GLU A 93 -18.88 -2.47 -21.23
C GLU A 93 -18.11 -3.77 -21.08
N VAL A 94 -16.93 -3.81 -21.70
CA VAL A 94 -15.98 -4.92 -21.62
C VAL A 94 -14.67 -4.37 -21.06
N ARG A 95 -14.23 -4.94 -19.94
CA ARG A 95 -12.92 -4.67 -19.35
C ARG A 95 -12.08 -5.93 -19.41
N ARG A 96 -11.00 -5.87 -20.20
CA ARG A 96 -10.10 -7.02 -20.37
C ARG A 96 -9.21 -7.22 -19.16
N ALA A 97 -8.95 -8.46 -18.80
CA ALA A 97 -8.00 -8.79 -17.75
C ALA A 97 -6.56 -8.59 -18.24
N ARG A 98 -5.73 -8.01 -17.38
CA ARG A 98 -4.33 -7.67 -17.61
C ARG A 98 -3.48 -8.34 -16.54
N PRO A 99 -2.47 -9.15 -16.91
CA PRO A 99 -1.52 -9.70 -15.96
C PRO A 99 -0.68 -8.60 -15.31
N LEU A 100 -0.66 -8.57 -13.98
CA LEU A 100 0.16 -7.63 -13.21
C LEU A 100 1.08 -8.41 -12.26
N THR A 101 2.39 -8.34 -12.49
CA THR A 101 3.39 -8.85 -11.56
C THR A 101 3.78 -7.70 -10.63
N LEU A 102 3.26 -7.74 -9.41
CA LEU A 102 3.44 -6.69 -8.41
C LEU A 102 4.50 -7.09 -7.39
N THR A 103 5.54 -6.27 -7.25
CA THR A 103 6.51 -6.34 -6.16
C THR A 103 6.23 -5.25 -5.13
N LEU A 104 5.54 -5.61 -4.06
CA LEU A 104 5.19 -4.72 -2.95
C LEU A 104 6.20 -4.89 -1.81
N ASP A 105 6.95 -3.83 -1.50
CA ASP A 105 7.95 -3.83 -0.42
C ASP A 105 8.96 -4.99 -0.51
N GLY A 106 9.27 -5.40 -1.74
CA GLY A 106 10.18 -6.51 -2.05
C GLY A 106 9.55 -7.90 -2.05
N ARG A 107 8.24 -8.03 -1.86
CA ARG A 107 7.49 -9.29 -2.04
C ARG A 107 6.75 -9.29 -3.37
N THR A 108 7.06 -10.26 -4.21
CA THR A 108 6.45 -10.38 -5.54
C THR A 108 5.21 -11.27 -5.51
N SER A 109 4.15 -10.84 -6.18
CA SER A 109 2.89 -11.54 -6.36
C SER A 109 2.35 -11.31 -7.76
N ARG A 110 1.54 -12.24 -8.29
CA ARG A 110 0.92 -12.11 -9.61
C ARG A 110 -0.58 -11.94 -9.43
N HIS A 111 -1.13 -10.96 -10.13
CA HIS A 111 -2.54 -10.60 -10.11
C HIS A 111 -3.08 -10.46 -11.53
N LEU A 112 -4.40 -10.54 -11.67
CA LEU A 112 -5.12 -10.14 -12.86
C LEU A 112 -5.97 -8.94 -12.48
N VAL A 113 -5.82 -7.83 -13.22
CA VAL A 113 -6.56 -6.58 -12.98
C VAL A 113 -7.31 -6.19 -14.25
N THR A 114 -8.40 -5.47 -14.10
CA THR A 114 -9.21 -4.98 -15.24
C THR A 114 -8.99 -3.49 -15.52
N ALA A 115 -8.33 -2.79 -14.60
CA ALA A 115 -7.88 -1.42 -14.75
C ALA A 115 -6.95 -1.20 -15.96
N THR A 116 -7.11 -0.05 -16.62
CA THR A 116 -6.33 0.33 -17.81
C THR A 116 -5.11 1.18 -17.49
N ASN A 117 -4.97 1.67 -16.25
CA ASN A 117 -3.82 2.45 -15.78
C ASN A 117 -3.36 1.97 -14.40
N VAL A 118 -2.12 2.34 -14.05
CA VAL A 118 -1.45 1.90 -12.82
C VAL A 118 -2.21 2.31 -11.55
N GLY A 119 -2.73 3.54 -11.51
CA GLY A 119 -3.45 4.07 -10.35
C GLY A 119 -4.71 3.27 -10.03
N ASP A 120 -5.53 3.03 -11.05
CA ASP A 120 -6.76 2.24 -10.93
C ASP A 120 -6.44 0.77 -10.63
N ALA A 121 -5.34 0.23 -11.19
CA ALA A 121 -4.92 -1.15 -10.92
C ALA A 121 -4.49 -1.34 -9.46
N LEU A 122 -3.80 -0.35 -8.89
CA LEU A 122 -3.46 -0.37 -7.47
C LEU A 122 -4.69 -0.21 -6.57
N ALA A 123 -5.66 0.62 -6.99
CA ALA A 123 -6.92 0.77 -6.27
C ALA A 123 -7.77 -0.52 -6.28
N GLU A 124 -7.80 -1.24 -7.40
CA GLU A 124 -8.48 -2.56 -7.52
C GLU A 124 -7.89 -3.61 -6.57
N LEU A 125 -6.60 -3.49 -6.23
CA LEU A 125 -5.91 -4.37 -5.27
C LEU A 125 -5.92 -3.85 -3.83
N ASP A 126 -6.67 -2.77 -3.54
CA ASP A 126 -6.69 -2.07 -2.24
C ASP A 126 -5.30 -1.59 -1.76
N ILE A 127 -4.42 -1.25 -2.71
CA ILE A 127 -3.06 -0.77 -2.43
C ILE A 127 -3.02 0.75 -2.61
N ALA A 128 -3.05 1.47 -1.51
CA ALA A 128 -2.76 2.91 -1.52
C ALA A 128 -1.24 3.13 -1.54
N PRO A 129 -0.65 3.71 -2.60
CA PRO A 129 0.74 4.11 -2.58
C PRO A 129 0.88 5.33 -1.66
N ALA A 130 1.03 5.10 -0.35
CA ALA A 130 1.05 6.12 0.71
C ALA A 130 2.28 7.05 0.62
N GLY A 131 2.37 7.86 -0.43
CA GLY A 131 3.55 8.69 -0.74
C GLY A 131 4.83 7.88 -0.97
N GLY A 132 4.67 6.62 -1.37
CA GLY A 132 5.72 5.65 -1.68
C GLY A 132 6.43 5.92 -3.02
N ARG A 133 7.41 5.07 -3.35
CA ARG A 133 8.03 5.04 -4.69
C ARG A 133 7.30 4.03 -5.55
N LEU A 134 6.94 4.44 -6.76
CA LEU A 134 6.40 3.58 -7.80
C LEU A 134 7.42 3.44 -8.93
N SER A 135 7.53 2.26 -9.54
CA SER A 135 8.35 2.07 -10.75
C SER A 135 7.73 2.68 -12.00
N ALA A 136 6.41 2.93 -12.00
CA ALA A 136 5.67 3.60 -13.07
C ALA A 136 4.69 4.64 -12.48
N PRO A 137 4.50 5.80 -13.13
CA PRO A 137 3.46 6.78 -12.77
C PRO A 137 2.05 6.17 -12.69
N PRO A 138 1.17 6.67 -11.79
CA PRO A 138 -0.22 6.22 -11.71
C PRO A 138 -1.02 6.37 -13.02
N SER A 139 -0.65 7.33 -13.87
CA SER A 139 -1.30 7.58 -15.16
C SER A 139 -0.86 6.62 -16.27
N ASP A 140 0.20 5.84 -16.06
CA ASP A 140 0.73 4.96 -17.09
C ASP A 140 -0.23 3.82 -17.40
N VAL A 141 -0.28 3.44 -18.67
CA VAL A 141 -1.17 2.39 -19.17
C VAL A 141 -0.66 1.02 -18.70
N VAL A 142 -1.59 0.16 -18.26
CA VAL A 142 -1.31 -1.26 -18.00
C VAL A 142 -1.56 -2.05 -19.29
N PRO A 143 -0.52 -2.62 -19.93
CA PRO A 143 -0.66 -3.34 -21.20
C PRO A 143 -1.42 -4.67 -21.04
N LEU A 144 -1.99 -5.16 -22.14
CA LEU A 144 -2.69 -6.45 -22.18
C LEU A 144 -1.74 -7.63 -22.07
N GLU A 145 -0.53 -7.50 -22.62
CA GLU A 145 0.54 -8.50 -22.45
C GLU A 145 1.05 -8.62 -21.01
N GLY A 146 0.75 -7.61 -20.19
CA GLY A 146 1.05 -7.56 -18.77
C GLY A 146 2.06 -6.47 -18.38
N MET A 147 2.21 -6.27 -17.07
CA MET A 147 3.09 -5.25 -16.50
C MET A 147 3.84 -5.78 -15.28
N GLU A 148 5.10 -5.39 -15.12
CA GLU A 148 5.83 -5.51 -13.86
C GLU A 148 5.79 -4.16 -13.13
N LEU A 149 5.31 -4.17 -11.89
CA LEU A 149 5.17 -2.96 -11.08
C LEU A 149 5.84 -3.16 -9.72
N THR A 150 6.75 -2.25 -9.35
CA THR A 150 7.35 -2.22 -8.01
C THR A 150 6.79 -1.05 -7.23
N VAL A 151 6.34 -1.33 -6.00
CA VAL A 151 5.77 -0.37 -5.07
C VAL A 151 6.52 -0.46 -3.76
N ASP A 152 7.21 0.61 -3.39
CA ASP A 152 7.82 0.75 -2.06
C ASP A 152 6.98 1.72 -1.22
N THR A 153 6.31 1.21 -0.19
CA THR A 153 5.45 2.03 0.66
C THR A 153 6.29 2.93 1.56
N ARG A 154 5.90 4.21 1.71
CA ARG A 154 6.57 5.10 2.66
C ARG A 154 5.96 4.91 4.03
N ARG A 155 6.79 4.70 5.04
CA ARG A 155 6.37 4.45 6.42
C ARG A 155 7.14 5.31 7.41
N ARG A 156 6.50 5.66 8.52
CA ARG A 156 7.07 6.38 9.64
C ARG A 156 7.66 5.38 10.64
N VAL A 157 8.92 5.60 10.99
CA VAL A 157 9.65 4.82 11.99
C VAL A 157 10.30 5.76 12.97
N TYR A 158 10.57 5.25 14.17
CA TYR A 158 11.24 5.97 15.24
C TYR A 158 12.54 5.26 15.54
N VAL A 159 13.66 5.97 15.56
CA VAL A 159 14.94 5.41 15.96
C VAL A 159 15.31 6.02 17.31
N VAL A 160 15.57 5.16 18.28
CA VAL A 160 15.99 5.50 19.64
C VAL A 160 17.39 4.93 19.85
N ALA A 161 18.37 5.82 19.97
CA ALA A 161 19.75 5.47 20.27
C ALA A 161 20.29 6.47 21.29
N GLY A 162 20.27 6.12 22.58
CA GLY A 162 20.61 7.08 23.63
C GLY A 162 19.61 8.22 23.73
N SER A 163 20.11 9.46 23.75
CA SER A 163 19.28 10.67 23.72
C SER A 163 18.71 10.94 22.33
N THR A 164 19.22 10.28 21.30
CA THR A 164 18.78 10.53 19.92
C THR A 164 17.47 9.80 19.69
N ARG A 165 16.39 10.58 19.59
CA ARG A 165 15.06 10.13 19.16
C ARG A 165 14.76 10.75 17.81
N LEU A 166 14.85 9.96 16.75
CA LEU A 166 14.62 10.42 15.38
C LEU A 166 13.32 9.84 14.84
N ALA A 167 12.38 10.70 14.49
CA ALA A 167 11.28 10.31 13.62
C ALA A 167 11.74 10.38 12.17
N SER A 168 11.46 9.34 11.40
CA SER A 168 11.80 9.30 9.98
C SER A 168 10.70 8.68 9.14
N ARG A 169 10.48 9.25 7.96
CA ARG A 169 9.77 8.56 6.87
C ARG A 169 10.78 7.87 5.97
N THR A 170 10.59 6.57 5.70
CA THR A 170 11.51 5.75 4.92
C THR A 170 10.75 4.74 4.06
N THR A 171 11.38 4.25 3.00
CA THR A 171 10.95 3.09 2.19
C THR A 171 11.84 1.86 2.45
N ALA A 172 12.81 1.95 3.37
CA ALA A 172 13.80 0.92 3.67
C ALA A 172 13.15 -0.43 4.01
N ARG A 173 13.69 -1.52 3.47
CA ARG A 173 13.14 -2.87 3.63
C ARG A 173 13.59 -3.56 4.92
N THR A 174 14.61 -3.03 5.58
CA THR A 174 15.17 -3.63 6.80
C THR A 174 15.54 -2.56 7.82
N VAL A 175 15.50 -2.91 9.11
CA VAL A 175 16.00 -2.07 10.21
C VAL A 175 17.43 -1.60 9.95
N ARG A 176 18.30 -2.49 9.46
CA ARG A 176 19.69 -2.16 9.08
C ARG A 176 19.76 -1.00 8.10
N GLU A 177 18.91 -1.03 7.07
CA GLU A 177 18.87 0.01 6.05
C GLU A 177 18.36 1.34 6.62
N VAL A 178 17.38 1.31 7.53
CA VAL A 178 16.91 2.51 8.25
C VAL A 178 18.06 3.15 9.04
N LEU A 179 18.78 2.36 9.83
CA LEU A 179 19.90 2.84 10.65
C LEU A 179 21.02 3.43 9.78
N ARG A 180 21.35 2.77 8.66
CA ARG A 180 22.31 3.28 7.67
C ARG A 180 21.87 4.61 7.06
N GLN A 181 20.60 4.73 6.65
CA GLN A 181 20.05 5.99 6.12
C GLN A 181 20.11 7.13 7.14
N LYS A 182 19.97 6.80 8.44
CA LYS A 182 20.06 7.77 9.54
C LYS A 182 21.46 7.97 10.10
N ARG A 183 22.46 7.31 9.50
CA ARG A 183 23.86 7.40 9.93
C ARG A 183 24.02 7.05 11.42
N VAL A 184 23.20 6.12 11.91
CA VAL A 184 23.34 5.60 13.28
C VAL A 184 24.43 4.54 13.26
N SER A 185 25.56 4.86 13.88
CA SER A 185 26.68 3.95 14.04
C SER A 185 26.35 2.89 15.09
N LEU A 186 26.57 1.62 14.75
CA LEU A 186 26.45 0.51 15.67
C LEU A 186 27.85 0.12 16.15
N SER A 187 28.10 0.22 17.45
CA SER A 187 29.32 -0.32 18.04
C SER A 187 29.29 -1.85 18.00
N PRO A 188 30.45 -2.53 17.89
CA PRO A 188 30.49 -3.99 18.00
C PRO A 188 29.78 -4.48 19.26
N GLY A 189 28.83 -5.40 19.10
CA GLY A 189 28.02 -5.96 20.20
C GLY A 189 26.77 -5.15 20.58
N SER A 190 26.48 -4.02 19.92
CA SER A 190 25.21 -3.31 20.12
C SER A 190 24.02 -4.21 19.81
N GLN A 191 23.01 -4.17 20.68
CA GLN A 191 21.74 -4.89 20.48
C GLN A 191 20.75 -3.96 19.78
N VAL A 192 20.00 -4.49 18.81
CA VAL A 192 19.01 -3.73 18.05
C VAL A 192 17.68 -4.47 18.07
N HIS A 193 16.65 -3.77 18.55
CA HIS A 193 15.28 -4.27 18.56
C HIS A 193 14.36 -3.34 17.75
N PRO A 194 13.57 -3.87 16.79
CA PRO A 194 13.59 -5.25 16.29
C PRO A 194 14.90 -5.60 15.55
N PRO A 195 15.17 -6.90 15.27
CA PRO A 195 16.40 -7.35 14.63
C PRO A 195 16.71 -6.63 13.31
N LEU A 196 18.02 -6.54 12.98
CA LEU A 196 18.51 -5.80 11.81
C LEU A 196 17.88 -6.20 10.46
N ALA A 197 17.46 -7.46 10.32
CA ALA A 197 16.84 -7.98 9.08
C ALA A 197 15.31 -7.81 9.05
N THR A 198 14.69 -7.39 10.15
CA THR A 198 13.24 -7.24 10.24
C THR A 198 12.75 -6.12 9.33
N PHE A 199 11.63 -6.36 8.65
CA PHE A 199 10.91 -5.32 7.92
C PHE A 199 10.24 -4.35 8.91
N PRO A 200 10.60 -3.06 8.92
CA PRO A 200 9.99 -2.10 9.83
C PRO A 200 8.59 -1.76 9.31
N LYS A 201 7.54 -2.03 10.10
CA LYS A 201 6.17 -1.57 9.80
C LYS A 201 6.00 -0.08 10.14
N ASP A 202 4.89 0.52 9.70
CA ASP A 202 4.54 1.87 10.14
C ASP A 202 4.43 1.93 11.68
N GLY A 203 4.98 2.99 12.28
CA GLY A 203 5.05 3.16 13.73
C GLY A 203 6.18 2.39 14.43
N THR A 204 6.99 1.58 13.72
CA THR A 204 8.05 0.77 14.35
C THR A 204 9.03 1.65 15.13
N VAL A 205 9.28 1.29 16.39
CA VAL A 205 10.33 1.85 17.23
C VAL A 205 11.55 0.93 17.15
N ILE A 206 12.65 1.48 16.66
CA ILE A 206 13.95 0.82 16.52
C ILE A 206 14.82 1.33 17.67
N THR A 207 15.05 0.48 18.65
CA THR A 207 15.91 0.76 19.80
C THR A 207 17.29 0.16 19.56
N VAL A 208 18.32 0.98 19.72
CA VAL A 208 19.72 0.56 19.69
C VAL A 208 20.27 0.65 21.09
N THR A 209 20.59 -0.48 21.71
CA THR A 209 21.20 -0.59 23.03
C THR A 209 22.70 -0.83 22.88
N PRO A 210 23.57 -0.11 23.62
CA PRO A 210 25.00 -0.40 23.62
C PRO A 210 25.29 -1.84 24.08
N PRO A 211 26.42 -2.42 23.66
CA PRO A 211 26.85 -3.71 24.21
C PRO A 211 27.06 -3.62 25.73
N ARG A 212 26.73 -4.72 26.43
CA ARG A 212 27.22 -4.98 27.79
C ARG A 212 28.58 -5.67 27.70
N THR A 213 29.64 -4.90 27.47
CA THR A 213 31.00 -5.44 27.29
C THR A 213 31.70 -5.78 28.60
N THR A 214 31.29 -5.15 29.69
CA THR A 214 31.94 -5.29 30.99
C THR A 214 31.09 -6.22 31.85
N PRO A 215 31.58 -7.42 32.20
CA PRO A 215 30.83 -8.35 33.01
C PRO A 215 30.62 -7.77 34.41
N ILE A 216 29.43 -8.00 34.99
CA ILE A 216 29.17 -7.68 36.38
C ILE A 216 29.51 -8.91 37.24
N PRO A 217 30.48 -8.83 38.15
CA PRO A 217 30.79 -9.94 39.05
C PRO A 217 29.59 -10.28 39.94
N PRO A 218 29.38 -11.56 40.31
CA PRO A 218 28.27 -11.97 41.16
C PRO A 218 28.18 -11.19 42.49
N GLU A 219 29.31 -10.85 43.09
CA GLU A 219 29.36 -10.07 44.33
C GLU A 219 28.75 -8.66 44.19
N VAL A 220 28.84 -8.05 43.00
CA VAL A 220 28.21 -6.75 42.71
C VAL A 220 26.76 -6.95 42.29
N ALA A 221 26.50 -7.98 41.47
CA ALA A 221 25.15 -8.26 40.98
C ALA A 221 24.17 -8.62 42.11
N ASN A 222 24.67 -9.26 43.17
CA ASN A 222 23.89 -9.72 44.33
C ASN A 222 23.68 -8.66 45.42
N LEU A 223 24.20 -7.44 45.26
CA LEU A 223 23.85 -6.32 46.13
C LEU A 223 22.35 -5.97 45.98
N ASP A 224 21.78 -5.32 46.99
CA ASP A 224 20.36 -4.95 47.01
C ASP A 224 20.11 -3.66 46.19
N TRP A 225 20.25 -3.81 44.87
CA TRP A 225 19.93 -2.77 43.89
C TRP A 225 18.48 -2.28 43.96
N PRO A 226 17.47 -3.15 44.16
CA PRO A 226 16.09 -2.72 44.37
C PRO A 226 15.93 -1.79 45.58
N ALA A 227 16.57 -2.08 46.72
CA ALA A 227 16.49 -1.22 47.90
C ALA A 227 17.17 0.14 47.66
N LEU A 228 18.30 0.18 46.95
CA LEU A 228 18.92 1.44 46.55
C LEU A 228 17.98 2.25 45.63
N ALA A 229 17.42 1.64 44.59
CA ALA A 229 16.52 2.33 43.65
C ALA A 229 15.24 2.84 44.33
N LEU A 230 14.70 2.09 45.29
CA LEU A 230 13.55 2.51 46.09
C LEU A 230 13.86 3.75 46.92
N CYS A 231 15.06 3.83 47.52
CA CYS A 231 15.47 5.01 48.28
C CYS A 231 15.76 6.21 47.36
N GLU A 232 16.44 6.00 46.24
CA GLU A 232 16.88 7.08 45.32
C GLU A 232 15.72 7.73 44.57
N SER A 233 14.79 6.94 44.01
CA SER A 233 13.71 7.48 43.17
C SER A 233 12.31 6.97 43.51
N GLY A 234 12.16 6.21 44.60
CA GLY A 234 10.92 5.46 44.85
C GLY A 234 10.72 4.29 43.89
N GLY A 235 11.77 3.90 43.16
CA GLY A 235 11.70 2.87 42.10
C GLY A 235 11.13 3.39 40.77
N ASP A 236 11.04 4.71 40.56
CA ASP A 236 10.59 5.29 39.29
C ASP A 236 11.75 5.40 38.28
N PRO A 237 11.73 4.67 37.15
CA PRO A 237 12.77 4.76 36.12
C PRO A 237 12.71 6.04 35.29
N LEU A 238 11.63 6.80 35.39
CA LEU A 238 11.43 8.06 34.68
C LEU A 238 11.68 9.28 35.57
N ALA A 239 12.12 9.07 36.82
CA ALA A 239 12.35 10.12 37.79
C ALA A 239 13.30 11.21 37.28
N TYR A 240 13.02 12.45 37.69
CA TYR A 240 13.85 13.62 37.42
C TYR A 240 13.88 14.53 38.66
N ASN A 241 15.08 14.80 39.19
CA ASN A 241 15.29 15.78 40.24
C ASN A 241 16.02 17.02 39.68
N PRO A 242 15.37 18.21 39.63
CA PRO A 242 15.95 19.42 39.07
C PRO A 242 17.01 20.09 39.96
N GLU A 243 17.13 19.74 41.25
CA GLU A 243 18.07 20.38 42.17
C GLU A 243 19.55 20.03 41.89
N GLY A 244 19.80 18.92 41.19
CA GLY A 244 21.15 18.47 40.82
C GLY A 244 21.20 17.71 39.49
N PRO A 245 20.41 18.17 38.50
CA PRO A 245 19.80 17.37 37.42
C PRO A 245 20.13 15.87 37.45
N TYR A 246 19.39 15.12 38.27
CA TYR A 246 19.50 13.67 38.42
C TYR A 246 18.34 12.96 37.73
N TYR A 247 18.60 11.78 37.16
CA TYR A 247 17.64 11.07 36.32
C TYR A 247 17.57 9.57 36.62
N GLY A 248 16.36 9.02 36.52
CA GLY A 248 16.07 7.59 36.52
C GLY A 248 16.21 6.91 37.88
N LEU A 249 16.17 5.57 37.88
CA LEU A 249 16.12 4.71 39.07
C LEU A 249 17.16 5.02 40.14
N TYR A 250 18.38 5.34 39.70
CA TYR A 250 19.54 5.52 40.59
C TYR A 250 20.00 6.98 40.66
N GLN A 251 19.14 7.91 40.23
CA GLN A 251 19.40 9.35 40.29
C GLN A 251 20.76 9.75 39.69
N PHE A 252 21.06 9.21 38.51
CA PHE A 252 22.31 9.49 37.82
C PHE A 252 22.41 10.96 37.39
N SER A 253 23.58 11.56 37.56
CA SER A 253 23.96 12.73 36.76
C SER A 253 24.29 12.29 35.32
N VAL A 254 24.03 13.15 34.34
CA VAL A 254 24.37 12.86 32.92
C VAL A 254 25.86 12.56 32.72
N PRO A 255 26.81 13.30 33.34
CA PRO A 255 28.23 12.96 33.23
C PRO A 255 28.57 11.57 33.76
N MET A 256 28.01 11.15 34.91
CA MET A 256 28.32 9.84 35.47
C MET A 256 27.70 8.71 34.66
N TRP A 257 26.48 8.91 34.14
CA TRP A 257 25.85 8.01 33.18
C TRP A 257 26.74 7.78 31.95
N GLN A 258 27.29 8.86 31.39
CA GLN A 258 28.20 8.79 30.24
C GLN A 258 29.55 8.13 30.59
N ALA A 259 30.07 8.35 31.80
CA ALA A 259 31.33 7.75 32.26
C ALA A 259 31.27 6.21 32.26
N VAL A 260 30.10 5.63 32.55
CA VAL A 260 29.87 4.18 32.49
C VAL A 260 29.31 3.71 31.15
N GLY A 261 29.42 4.53 30.10
CA GLY A 261 29.05 4.19 28.72
C GLY A 261 27.56 4.32 28.39
N GLY A 262 26.77 4.96 29.26
CA GLY A 262 25.40 5.33 28.97
C GLY A 262 25.31 6.45 27.92
N MET A 263 24.29 6.40 27.06
CA MET A 263 24.06 7.45 26.06
C MET A 263 22.82 8.27 26.41
N GLY A 264 22.85 9.59 26.25
CA GLY A 264 21.70 10.44 26.53
C GLY A 264 21.29 10.53 27.99
N LEU A 265 19.98 10.57 28.26
CA LEU A 265 19.44 10.64 29.62
C LEU A 265 19.24 9.23 30.19
N PRO A 266 19.60 8.97 31.45
CA PRO A 266 19.33 7.70 32.14
C PRO A 266 17.86 7.27 32.04
N SER A 267 16.93 8.19 32.26
CA SER A 267 15.48 7.96 32.21
C SER A 267 14.92 7.66 30.81
N ALA A 268 15.74 7.72 29.76
CA ALA A 268 15.35 7.30 28.42
C ALA A 268 15.54 5.79 28.18
N TRP A 269 16.11 5.06 29.14
CA TRP A 269 16.48 3.65 29.04
C TRP A 269 15.65 2.76 29.96
N PRO A 270 15.44 1.48 29.60
CA PRO A 270 14.74 0.53 30.45
C PRO A 270 15.50 0.28 31.77
N GLU A 271 14.75 -0.14 32.79
CA GLU A 271 15.21 -0.35 34.16
C GLU A 271 16.45 -1.25 34.28
N ASP A 272 16.51 -2.30 33.46
CA ASP A 272 17.61 -3.26 33.45
C ASP A 272 18.91 -2.64 32.93
N GLU A 273 18.83 -1.73 31.95
CA GLU A 273 19.99 -0.98 31.47
C GLU A 273 20.43 0.06 32.50
N GLN A 274 19.50 0.74 33.16
CA GLN A 274 19.85 1.66 34.25
C GLN A 274 20.57 0.93 35.40
N THR A 275 20.10 -0.27 35.75
CA THR A 275 20.71 -1.13 36.79
C THR A 275 22.08 -1.64 36.39
N TYR A 276 22.25 -2.11 35.15
CA TYR A 276 23.55 -2.52 34.63
C TYR A 276 24.59 -1.38 34.72
N ARG A 277 24.19 -0.15 34.37
CA ARG A 277 25.09 1.01 34.48
C ARG A 277 25.37 1.41 35.93
N ALA A 278 24.42 1.25 36.86
CA ALA A 278 24.65 1.47 38.28
C ALA A 278 25.67 0.47 38.85
N GLN A 279 25.57 -0.80 38.44
CA GLN A 279 26.55 -1.83 38.77
C GLN A 279 27.94 -1.52 38.20
N LEU A 280 28.02 -1.05 36.95
CA LEU A 280 29.28 -0.59 36.37
C LEU A 280 29.83 0.63 37.10
N LEU A 281 28.99 1.57 37.51
CA LEU A 281 29.40 2.74 38.26
C LEU A 281 30.04 2.32 39.59
N TYR A 282 29.39 1.43 40.32
CA TYR A 282 29.91 0.88 41.56
C TYR A 282 31.29 0.22 41.36
N GLN A 283 31.45 -0.57 40.30
CA GLN A 283 32.76 -1.15 39.94
C GLN A 283 33.79 -0.09 39.55
N HIS A 284 33.38 0.90 38.76
CA HIS A 284 34.27 1.95 38.27
C HIS A 284 34.85 2.79 39.43
N VAL A 285 34.12 2.90 40.53
CA VAL A 285 34.59 3.55 41.76
C VAL A 285 35.17 2.56 42.77
N ASP A 286 35.50 1.33 42.37
CA ASP A 286 36.05 0.26 43.22
C ASP A 286 35.23 0.01 44.50
N GLY A 287 33.89 0.08 44.39
CA GLY A 287 32.97 -0.08 45.52
C GLY A 287 32.88 1.11 46.46
N HIS A 288 33.56 2.23 46.19
CA HIS A 288 33.47 3.48 46.95
C HIS A 288 32.18 4.25 46.62
N TRP A 289 31.03 3.63 46.90
CA TRP A 289 29.69 4.13 46.59
C TRP A 289 29.33 5.45 47.28
N LYS A 290 30.00 5.81 48.40
CA LYS A 290 29.64 6.97 49.23
C LYS A 290 29.63 8.30 48.48
N GLY A 291 30.46 8.45 47.45
CA GLY A 291 30.47 9.65 46.61
C GLY A 291 29.38 9.68 45.56
N GLN A 292 28.77 8.53 45.24
CA GLN A 292 27.74 8.38 44.21
C GLN A 292 26.34 8.39 44.84
N TRP A 293 26.16 7.66 45.94
CA TRP A 293 24.91 7.53 46.67
C TRP A 293 25.14 7.78 48.17
N PRO A 294 25.41 9.04 48.58
CA PRO A 294 25.81 9.36 49.96
C PRO A 294 24.76 9.02 51.01
N THR A 295 23.48 9.16 50.66
CA THR A 295 22.35 8.92 51.59
C THR A 295 21.83 7.50 51.45
N CYS A 296 21.54 7.05 50.23
CA CYS A 296 20.88 5.76 50.01
C CYS A 296 21.84 4.58 49.79
N GLY A 297 23.13 4.81 49.56
CA GLY A 297 24.10 3.75 49.33
C GLY A 297 24.23 2.67 50.42
N PRO A 298 23.95 2.93 51.72
CA PRO A 298 23.85 1.86 52.72
C PRO A 298 22.82 0.78 52.37
N HIS A 299 21.75 1.11 51.62
CA HIS A 299 20.71 0.16 51.25
C HIS A 299 21.17 -0.92 50.26
N LEU A 300 22.35 -0.79 49.64
CA LEU A 300 22.94 -1.86 48.83
C LEU A 300 23.29 -3.11 49.65
N PHE A 301 23.43 -2.95 50.97
CA PHE A 301 23.83 -4.02 51.87
C PHE A 301 22.64 -4.34 52.77
N PRO A 302 22.22 -5.61 52.84
CA PRO A 302 21.24 -6.02 53.83
C PRO A 302 21.78 -5.71 55.25
N PRO A 303 20.89 -5.42 56.21
CA PRO A 303 21.26 -5.09 57.58
C PRO A 303 21.96 -6.24 58.32
#